data_AF-A0A2G5KET6-F1
#
_entry.id   AF-A0A2G5KET6-F1
#
_cell.length_a   1.000
_cell.length_b   1.000
_cell.length_c   1.000
_cell.angle_alpha   90.00
_cell.angle_beta   90.00
_cell.angle_gamma   90.00
#
_symmetry.space_group_name_H-M   'P 1'
#
loop_
_entity.id
_entity.type
_entity.pdbx_description
1 polymer ?
#
loop_
_entity_poly.entity_id
_entity_poly.type
_entity_poly.pdbx_seq_one_letter_code
_entity_poly.pdbx_strand_id
1 'polypeptide(L)'
;MKNAISILIMGPFAMTVMAQTNITNTITEVHVSVKGTKISLAPPADFVNAANFAGFQQNSSGSSIMIVEVPAPLSEIGKAFSKEGLQTQGMILLEKEQLLINTNTALLIKGEQEAYGNTYHKYTLAFGSESESILINGIYLKSNEEDLAAIIRKSLLSVVYNSEKIINPFDTVDFAITAEATDLVFAKNVGPSLLFNREGAIPSTAPDKAIFIASKSFSELEIVDKKAYAENRIK
;
A
#
# COMPACT_ATOMS: atom_id res chain seq x y z
N MET A 1 14.02 73.75 -0.46
CA MET A 1 13.59 72.40 -0.89
C MET A 1 14.00 71.42 0.21
N LYS A 2 13.02 70.88 0.97
CA LYS A 2 13.27 69.95 2.08
C LYS A 2 13.09 68.53 1.56
N ASN A 3 14.16 67.75 1.50
CA ASN A 3 14.12 66.35 1.11
C ASN A 3 13.51 65.52 2.26
N ALA A 4 12.39 64.87 1.97
CA ALA A 4 11.79 63.88 2.85
C ALA A 4 12.51 62.53 2.65
N ILE A 5 13.08 62.00 3.73
CA ILE A 5 13.65 60.65 3.77
C ILE A 5 12.49 59.71 4.13
N SER A 6 12.01 58.94 3.15
CA SER A 6 11.11 57.81 3.39
C SER A 6 11.90 56.65 3.98
N ILE A 7 11.68 56.36 5.26
CA ILE A 7 12.19 55.15 5.92
C ILE A 7 11.20 54.02 5.61
N LEU A 8 11.62 53.09 4.75
CA LEU A 8 10.90 51.86 4.47
C LEU A 8 11.15 50.88 5.64
N ILE A 9 10.14 50.70 6.50
CA ILE A 9 10.18 49.72 7.59
C ILE A 9 9.91 48.33 6.98
N MET A 10 10.97 47.56 6.78
CA MET A 10 10.88 46.15 6.38
C MET A 10 10.51 45.33 7.64
N GLY A 11 9.24 44.98 7.78
CA GLY A 11 8.77 44.12 8.87
C GLY A 11 9.32 42.69 8.72
N PRO A 12 9.70 42.01 9.81
CA PRO A 12 10.22 40.65 9.75
C PRO A 12 9.10 39.69 9.31
N PHE A 13 9.29 39.08 8.14
CA PHE A 13 8.46 37.98 7.64
C PHE A 13 8.87 36.71 8.41
N ALA A 14 8.15 36.40 9.48
CA ALA A 14 8.34 35.14 10.20
C ALA A 14 7.76 34.00 9.34
N MET A 15 8.61 33.25 8.66
CA MET A 15 8.21 31.97 8.08
C MET A 15 7.97 30.98 9.21
N THR A 16 6.73 30.59 9.43
CA THR A 16 6.39 29.46 10.28
C THR A 16 6.91 28.20 9.60
N VAL A 17 8.09 27.73 10.02
CA VAL A 17 8.61 26.42 9.63
C VAL A 17 7.70 25.37 10.26
N MET A 18 6.86 24.72 9.45
CA MET A 18 6.14 23.53 9.86
C MET A 18 7.21 22.48 10.20
N ALA A 19 7.36 22.14 11.48
CA ALA A 19 8.33 21.16 11.93
C ALA A 19 7.98 19.79 11.34
N GLN A 20 8.74 19.33 10.35
CA GLN A 20 8.61 17.99 9.79
C GLN A 20 9.24 17.00 10.77
N THR A 21 8.44 16.05 11.29
CA THR A 21 8.95 14.98 12.16
C THR A 21 9.88 14.08 11.34
N ASN A 22 11.14 13.97 11.77
CA ASN A 22 12.15 13.14 11.12
C ASN A 22 12.31 11.79 11.85
N ILE A 23 12.20 10.69 11.13
CA ILE A 23 12.27 9.31 11.63
C ILE A 23 13.35 8.58 10.83
N THR A 24 14.37 8.06 11.52
CA THR A 24 15.43 7.24 10.89
C THR A 24 15.27 5.79 11.33
N ASN A 25 15.08 4.90 10.36
CA ASN A 25 14.96 3.46 10.56
C ASN A 25 16.10 2.73 9.85
N THR A 26 16.58 1.66 10.47
CA THR A 26 17.49 0.68 9.86
C THR A 26 16.91 -0.71 10.05
N ILE A 27 17.28 -1.65 9.18
CA ILE A 27 16.87 -3.06 9.37
C ILE A 27 17.47 -3.58 10.66
N THR A 28 16.62 -4.22 11.47
CA THR A 28 16.98 -4.91 12.71
C THR A 28 16.28 -6.27 12.75
N GLU A 29 16.57 -7.09 13.77
CA GLU A 29 16.01 -8.44 13.91
C GLU A 29 14.48 -8.48 14.03
N VAL A 30 13.85 -7.39 14.47
CA VAL A 30 12.38 -7.30 14.57
C VAL A 30 11.72 -6.94 13.23
N HIS A 31 12.49 -6.50 12.24
CA HIS A 31 11.94 -6.19 10.92
C HIS A 31 11.71 -7.47 10.14
N VAL A 32 10.51 -7.59 9.59
CA VAL A 32 10.13 -8.69 8.71
C VAL A 32 9.99 -8.13 7.30
N SER A 33 10.67 -8.75 6.33
CA SER A 33 10.50 -8.37 4.93
C SER A 33 9.15 -8.85 4.43
N VAL A 34 8.39 -7.96 3.79
CA VAL A 34 7.07 -8.29 3.25
C VAL A 34 7.25 -8.89 1.86
N LYS A 35 6.79 -10.14 1.71
CA LYS A 35 6.89 -10.91 0.47
C LYS A 35 6.27 -10.15 -0.70
N GLY A 36 6.96 -10.18 -1.84
CA GLY A 36 6.51 -9.50 -3.06
C GLY A 36 6.66 -7.99 -3.06
N THR A 37 7.33 -7.39 -2.07
CA THR A 37 7.49 -5.93 -1.98
C THR A 37 8.91 -5.53 -1.62
N LYS A 38 9.19 -4.25 -1.82
CA LYS A 38 10.44 -3.57 -1.41
C LYS A 38 10.45 -3.15 0.07
N ILE A 39 9.44 -3.57 0.84
CA ILE A 39 9.19 -3.11 2.20
C ILE A 39 9.62 -4.13 3.24
N SER A 40 10.19 -3.62 4.32
CA SER A 40 10.31 -4.33 5.59
C SER A 40 9.76 -3.44 6.71
N LEU A 41 9.11 -4.03 7.70
CA LEU A 41 8.59 -3.31 8.86
C LEU A 41 8.59 -4.23 10.08
N ALA A 42 8.51 -3.68 11.28
CA ALA A 42 8.31 -4.44 12.51
C ALA A 42 6.79 -4.64 12.73
N PRO A 43 6.22 -5.83 12.47
CA PRO A 43 4.79 -6.06 12.67
C PRO A 43 4.45 -5.99 14.18
N PRO A 44 3.22 -5.62 14.56
CA PRO A 44 2.78 -5.74 15.94
C PRO A 44 2.83 -7.19 16.43
N ALA A 45 2.88 -7.39 17.75
CA ALA A 45 2.76 -8.74 18.32
C ALA A 45 1.45 -9.42 17.84
N ASP A 46 1.51 -10.73 17.64
CA ASP A 46 0.40 -11.58 17.17
C ASP A 46 -0.11 -11.30 15.75
N PHE A 47 0.51 -10.37 15.02
CA PHE A 47 0.29 -10.23 13.58
C PHE A 47 1.12 -11.28 12.84
N VAL A 48 0.46 -11.99 11.93
CA VAL A 48 1.08 -13.00 11.05
C VAL A 48 1.05 -12.53 9.61
N ASN A 49 1.88 -13.13 8.75
CA ASN A 49 1.81 -12.86 7.31
C ASN A 49 0.40 -13.13 6.78
N ALA A 50 -0.16 -12.17 6.05
CA ALA A 50 -1.45 -12.35 5.41
C ALA A 50 -1.35 -13.35 4.26
N ALA A 51 -2.40 -14.15 4.07
CA ALA A 51 -2.44 -15.17 3.03
C ALA A 51 -2.83 -14.62 1.65
N ASN A 52 -3.52 -13.49 1.61
CA ASN A 52 -4.24 -12.99 0.44
C ASN A 52 -3.83 -11.57 0.00
N PHE A 53 -2.94 -10.92 0.74
CA PHE A 53 -2.40 -9.60 0.38
C PHE A 53 -0.97 -9.45 0.92
N ALA A 54 -0.22 -8.51 0.37
CA ALA A 54 1.11 -8.19 0.87
C ALA A 54 0.99 -7.47 2.22
N GLY A 55 1.45 -8.12 3.29
CA GLY A 55 1.50 -7.53 4.62
C GLY A 55 1.14 -8.52 5.72
N PHE A 56 0.48 -8.02 6.77
CA PHE A 56 0.22 -8.76 7.99
C PHE A 56 -1.23 -8.64 8.45
N GLN A 57 -1.70 -9.63 9.20
CA GLN A 57 -3.04 -9.63 9.78
C GLN A 57 -3.05 -10.25 11.18
N GLN A 58 -4.01 -9.83 12.00
CA GLN A 58 -4.32 -10.46 13.28
C GLN A 58 -5.72 -11.07 13.20
N ASN A 59 -5.79 -12.40 13.14
CA ASN A 59 -7.05 -13.11 12.89
C ASN A 59 -8.11 -12.88 13.99
N SER A 60 -7.69 -12.69 15.25
CA SER A 60 -8.60 -12.52 16.39
C SER A 60 -9.39 -11.21 16.34
N SER A 61 -8.77 -10.12 15.89
CA SER A 61 -9.40 -8.79 15.82
C SER A 61 -9.87 -8.41 14.42
N GLY A 62 -9.46 -9.17 13.39
CA GLY A 62 -9.68 -8.82 11.99
C GLY A 62 -8.82 -7.64 11.51
N SER A 63 -7.84 -7.20 12.30
CA SER A 63 -6.99 -6.06 11.97
C SER A 63 -5.87 -6.44 11.01
N SER A 64 -5.41 -5.47 10.22
CA SER A 64 -4.45 -5.73 9.15
C SER A 64 -3.49 -4.57 8.91
N ILE A 65 -2.33 -4.89 8.34
CA ILE A 65 -1.37 -3.95 7.76
C ILE A 65 -1.16 -4.42 6.33
N MET A 66 -1.66 -3.66 5.36
CA MET A 66 -1.63 -4.00 3.94
C MET A 66 -0.78 -3.00 3.15
N ILE A 67 0.12 -3.53 2.34
CA ILE A 67 1.00 -2.75 1.47
C ILE A 67 0.46 -2.78 0.05
N VAL A 68 0.35 -1.59 -0.54
CA VAL A 68 -0.10 -1.39 -1.92
C VAL A 68 0.91 -0.51 -2.63
N GLU A 69 1.37 -0.96 -3.80
CA GLU A 69 2.25 -0.20 -4.68
C GLU A 69 1.44 0.35 -5.86
N VAL A 70 1.54 1.66 -6.10
CA VAL A 70 0.83 2.38 -7.16
C VAL A 70 1.87 2.94 -8.13
N PRO A 71 1.78 2.68 -9.45
CA PRO A 71 2.73 3.16 -10.44
C PRO A 71 2.46 4.63 -10.82
N ALA A 72 2.46 5.51 -9.82
CA ALA A 72 2.27 6.94 -9.97
C ALA A 72 2.99 7.68 -8.83
N PRO A 73 3.47 8.91 -9.05
CA PRO A 73 4.15 9.69 -8.03
C PRO A 73 3.22 10.10 -6.89
N LEU A 74 3.79 10.31 -5.70
CA LEU A 74 3.04 10.73 -4.51
C LEU A 74 2.34 12.09 -4.72
N SER A 75 2.93 12.95 -5.55
CA SER A 75 2.35 14.25 -5.91
C SER A 75 1.02 14.14 -6.66
N GLU A 76 0.80 13.04 -7.37
CA GLU A 76 -0.44 12.75 -8.08
C GLU A 76 -1.45 12.08 -7.15
N ILE A 77 -1.08 10.96 -6.53
CA ILE A 77 -2.00 10.20 -5.69
C ILE A 77 -2.33 10.91 -4.37
N GLY A 78 -1.44 11.77 -3.89
CA GLY A 78 -1.57 12.50 -2.63
C GLY A 78 -2.76 13.47 -2.62
N LYS A 79 -3.26 13.86 -3.80
CA LYS A 79 -4.48 14.66 -3.95
C LYS A 79 -5.71 13.91 -3.45
N ALA A 80 -5.73 12.57 -3.56
CA ALA A 80 -6.80 11.75 -3.01
C ALA A 80 -6.84 11.77 -1.47
N PHE A 81 -5.73 12.16 -0.81
CA PHE A 81 -5.66 12.33 0.64
C PHE A 81 -6.07 13.73 1.12
N SER A 82 -6.86 14.47 0.32
CA SER A 82 -7.63 15.61 0.81
C SER A 82 -8.89 15.14 1.52
N LYS A 83 -9.58 16.04 2.23
CA LYS A 83 -10.87 15.73 2.86
C LYS A 83 -11.88 15.29 1.79
N GLU A 84 -11.97 16.03 0.70
CA GLU A 84 -12.87 15.77 -0.43
C GLU A 84 -12.50 14.46 -1.13
N GLY A 85 -11.21 14.24 -1.40
CA GLY A 85 -10.72 13.01 -2.01
C GLY A 85 -11.08 11.77 -1.19
N LEU A 86 -10.85 11.79 0.12
CA LEU A 86 -11.21 10.71 1.02
C LEU A 86 -12.73 10.49 1.10
N GLN A 87 -13.52 11.57 1.11
CA GLN A 87 -14.98 11.46 1.10
C GLN A 87 -15.50 10.76 -0.15
N THR A 88 -14.89 10.95 -1.33
CA THR A 88 -15.28 10.19 -2.53
C THR A 88 -15.05 8.68 -2.39
N GLN A 89 -14.16 8.26 -1.48
CA GLN A 89 -13.87 6.87 -1.16
C GLN A 89 -14.66 6.37 0.07
N GLY A 90 -15.64 7.15 0.54
CA GLY A 90 -16.42 6.83 1.73
C GLY A 90 -15.64 6.96 3.04
N MET A 91 -14.56 7.73 3.05
CA MET A 91 -13.71 7.95 4.24
C MET A 91 -13.86 9.37 4.80
N ILE A 92 -13.81 9.49 6.11
CA ILE A 92 -13.72 10.75 6.84
C ILE A 92 -12.26 10.97 7.26
N LEU A 93 -11.68 12.12 6.91
CA LEU A 93 -10.34 12.50 7.36
C LEU A 93 -10.38 12.90 8.83
N LEU A 94 -9.60 12.21 9.67
CA LEU A 94 -9.43 12.53 11.10
C LEU A 94 -8.15 13.31 11.35
N GLU A 95 -7.01 12.82 10.83
CA GLU A 95 -5.70 13.42 11.03
C GLU A 95 -4.84 13.32 9.77
N LYS A 96 -3.94 14.28 9.59
CA LYS A 96 -2.98 14.32 8.49
C LYS A 96 -1.66 14.94 8.96
N GLU A 97 -0.56 14.22 8.80
CA GLU A 97 0.77 14.61 9.24
C GLU A 97 1.78 14.41 8.10
N GLN A 98 2.65 15.40 7.88
CA GLN A 98 3.81 15.26 6.99
C GLN A 98 5.03 14.80 7.78
N LEU A 99 5.71 13.79 7.28
CA LEU A 99 6.84 13.13 7.91
C LEU A 99 8.04 13.10 6.95
N LEU A 100 9.24 12.96 7.50
CA LEU A 100 10.43 12.55 6.77
C LEU A 100 10.86 11.21 7.33
N ILE A 101 10.71 10.12 6.56
CA ILE A 101 11.12 8.78 6.98
C ILE A 101 12.36 8.40 6.17
N ASN A 102 13.49 8.31 6.87
CA ASN A 102 14.82 8.25 6.29
C ASN A 102 15.07 9.46 5.39
N THR A 103 15.03 9.26 4.08
CA THR A 103 15.18 10.31 3.06
C THR A 103 13.89 10.57 2.28
N ASN A 104 12.81 9.86 2.59
CA ASN A 104 11.55 9.94 1.85
C ASN A 104 10.56 10.87 2.56
N THR A 105 10.05 11.86 1.83
CA THR A 105 8.88 12.61 2.26
C THR A 105 7.69 11.68 2.31
N ALA A 106 7.02 11.63 3.46
CA ALA A 106 5.90 10.76 3.70
C ALA A 106 4.69 11.55 4.23
N LEU A 107 3.51 11.00 3.99
CA LEU A 107 2.24 11.50 4.50
C LEU A 107 1.58 10.42 5.34
N LEU A 108 1.32 10.71 6.60
CA LEU A 108 0.54 9.84 7.47
C LEU A 108 -0.88 10.41 7.59
N ILE A 109 -1.87 9.59 7.27
CA ILE A 109 -3.29 9.94 7.35
C ILE A 109 -3.96 9.00 8.33
N LYS A 110 -4.83 9.55 9.20
CA LYS A 110 -5.82 8.77 9.94
C LYS A 110 -7.20 9.08 9.36
N GLY A 111 -7.97 8.04 9.05
CA GLY A 111 -9.35 8.19 8.59
C GLY A 111 -10.30 7.17 9.21
N GLU A 112 -11.58 7.48 9.13
CA GLU A 112 -12.70 6.64 9.55
C GLU A 112 -13.48 6.19 8.30
N GLN A 113 -13.93 4.94 8.28
CA GLN A 113 -14.73 4.39 7.19
C GLN A 113 -15.82 3.46 7.74
N GLU A 114 -17.06 3.64 7.28
CA GLU A 114 -18.14 2.70 7.55
C GLU A 114 -18.22 1.66 6.43
N ALA A 115 -18.17 0.38 6.78
CA ALA A 115 -18.28 -0.72 5.85
C ALA A 115 -18.88 -1.95 6.53
N TYR A 116 -19.79 -2.65 5.83
CA TYR A 116 -20.40 -3.91 6.32
C TYR A 116 -21.00 -3.79 7.74
N GLY A 117 -21.61 -2.64 8.06
CA GLY A 117 -22.20 -2.37 9.38
C GLY A 117 -21.19 -2.12 10.51
N ASN A 118 -19.90 -1.98 10.19
CA ASN A 118 -18.84 -1.69 11.16
C ASN A 118 -18.15 -0.37 10.85
N THR A 119 -17.65 0.30 11.88
CA THR A 119 -16.79 1.48 11.75
C THR A 119 -15.33 1.06 11.89
N TYR A 120 -14.54 1.31 10.86
CA TYR A 120 -13.11 1.05 10.83
C TYR A 120 -12.33 2.34 10.95
N HIS A 121 -11.24 2.29 11.69
CA HIS A 121 -10.20 3.29 11.63
C HIS A 121 -9.04 2.78 10.79
N LYS A 122 -8.43 3.71 10.07
CA LYS A 122 -7.36 3.42 9.12
C LYS A 122 -6.23 4.43 9.26
N TYR A 123 -5.02 3.92 9.47
CA TYR A 123 -3.80 4.67 9.22
C TYR A 123 -3.29 4.36 7.81
N THR A 124 -2.98 5.40 7.03
CA THR A 124 -2.33 5.26 5.72
C THR A 124 -1.02 6.03 5.77
N LEU A 125 0.10 5.32 5.69
CA LEU A 125 1.41 5.91 5.45
C LEU A 125 1.71 5.85 3.96
N ALA A 126 1.90 7.00 3.33
CA ALA A 126 2.17 7.14 1.90
C ALA A 126 3.53 7.79 1.66
N PHE A 127 4.38 7.16 0.88
CA PHE A 127 5.67 7.71 0.43
C PHE A 127 6.06 7.08 -0.91
N GLY A 128 7.11 7.55 -1.57
CA GLY A 128 7.51 6.97 -2.85
C GLY A 128 8.56 7.77 -3.60
N SER A 129 8.74 7.41 -4.87
CA SER A 129 9.56 8.11 -5.84
C SER A 129 8.70 8.88 -6.85
N GLU A 130 9.34 9.45 -7.87
CA GLU A 130 8.64 10.09 -9.00
C GLU A 130 7.92 9.08 -9.93
N SER A 131 8.19 7.77 -9.79
CA SER A 131 7.62 6.73 -10.66
C SER A 131 6.65 5.79 -9.93
N GLU A 132 6.75 5.69 -8.61
CA GLU A 132 5.92 4.78 -7.81
C GLU A 132 5.63 5.36 -6.42
N SER A 133 4.47 5.00 -5.87
CA SER A 133 4.08 5.29 -4.50
C SER A 133 3.74 4.02 -3.76
N ILE A 134 4.12 3.99 -2.49
CA ILE A 134 3.88 2.90 -1.57
C ILE A 134 2.91 3.38 -0.50
N LEU A 135 1.80 2.65 -0.36
CA LEU A 135 0.76 2.89 0.63
C LEU A 135 0.75 1.75 1.63
N ILE A 136 1.04 2.05 2.89
CA ILE A 136 0.96 1.10 4.00
C ILE A 136 -0.28 1.43 4.82
N ASN A 137 -1.26 0.53 4.77
CA ASN A 137 -2.59 0.71 5.31
C ASN A 137 -2.76 -0.15 6.56
N GLY A 138 -2.79 0.47 7.74
CA GLY A 138 -3.16 -0.18 8.99
C GLY A 138 -4.66 -0.02 9.25
N ILE A 139 -5.42 -1.12 9.28
CA ILE A 139 -6.89 -1.11 9.42
C ILE A 139 -7.29 -1.90 10.66
N TYR A 140 -8.21 -1.34 11.45
CA TYR A 140 -8.75 -2.00 12.65
C TYR A 140 -10.17 -1.48 12.92
N LEU A 141 -10.94 -2.26 13.68
CA LEU A 141 -12.26 -1.83 14.16
C LEU A 141 -12.10 -0.69 15.17
N LYS A 142 -12.93 0.35 15.06
CA LYS A 142 -12.93 1.49 15.99
C LYS A 142 -13.12 1.06 17.46
N SER A 143 -13.84 -0.04 17.70
CA SER A 143 -14.01 -0.62 19.04
C SER A 143 -12.70 -1.08 19.70
N ASN A 144 -11.63 -1.29 18.90
CA ASN A 144 -10.33 -1.77 19.37
C ASN A 144 -9.26 -0.65 19.35
N GLU A 145 -9.67 0.62 19.28
CA GLU A 145 -8.77 1.78 19.19
C GLU A 145 -7.70 1.78 20.28
N GLU A 146 -8.11 1.57 21.54
CA GLU A 146 -7.22 1.66 22.71
C GLU A 146 -6.07 0.65 22.64
N ASP A 147 -6.34 -0.53 22.09
CA ASP A 147 -5.36 -1.62 21.99
C ASP A 147 -4.51 -1.52 20.72
N LEU A 148 -5.12 -1.11 19.60
CA LEU A 148 -4.52 -1.32 18.27
C LEU A 148 -3.95 -0.05 17.63
N ALA A 149 -4.49 1.13 17.91
CA ALA A 149 -4.13 2.34 17.18
C ALA A 149 -2.64 2.67 17.30
N ALA A 150 -2.11 2.66 18.54
CA ALA A 150 -0.73 3.00 18.81
C ALA A 150 0.26 1.96 18.24
N ILE A 151 -0.04 0.66 18.38
CA ILE A 151 0.85 -0.41 17.91
C ILE A 151 0.87 -0.51 16.38
N ILE A 152 -0.27 -0.30 15.72
CA ILE A 152 -0.35 -0.26 14.26
C ILE A 152 0.38 0.98 13.73
N ARG A 153 0.15 2.16 14.31
CA ARG A 153 0.88 3.39 13.92
C ARG A 153 2.39 3.19 14.07
N LYS A 154 2.84 2.64 15.20
CA LYS A 154 4.26 2.33 15.43
C LYS A 154 4.82 1.38 14.37
N SER A 155 4.08 0.34 14.01
CA SER A 155 4.48 -0.61 12.97
C SER A 155 4.65 0.06 11.61
N LEU A 156 3.68 0.89 11.17
CA LEU A 156 3.78 1.68 9.94
C LEU A 156 5.03 2.58 9.94
N LEU A 157 5.31 3.26 11.06
CA LEU A 157 6.45 4.16 11.18
C LEU A 157 7.80 3.46 11.29
N SER A 158 7.84 2.15 11.51
CA SER A 158 9.07 1.35 11.48
C SER A 158 9.52 0.96 10.07
N VAL A 159 8.83 1.43 9.04
CA VAL A 159 9.10 1.04 7.66
C VAL A 159 10.55 1.31 7.24
N VAL A 160 11.14 0.33 6.59
CA VAL A 160 12.36 0.45 5.80
C VAL A 160 12.05 0.11 4.36
N TYR A 161 12.32 1.06 3.48
CA TYR A 161 12.13 0.93 2.04
C TYR A 161 13.48 0.69 1.37
N ASN A 162 13.61 -0.45 0.68
CA ASN A 162 14.79 -0.77 -0.12
C ASN A 162 14.46 -0.62 -1.61
N SER A 163 14.72 0.57 -2.16
CA SER A 163 14.45 0.90 -3.56
C SER A 163 15.24 0.05 -4.57
N GLU A 164 16.38 -0.49 -4.15
CA GLU A 164 17.27 -1.31 -4.99
C GLU A 164 16.93 -2.79 -4.96
N LYS A 165 16.01 -3.22 -4.09
CA LYS A 165 15.59 -4.61 -4.00
C LYS A 165 14.89 -5.04 -5.29
N ILE A 166 15.48 -6.02 -5.98
CA ILE A 166 14.85 -6.70 -7.11
C ILE A 166 13.82 -7.68 -6.55
N ILE A 167 12.57 -7.53 -6.98
CA ILE A 167 11.47 -8.42 -6.59
C ILE A 167 11.25 -9.43 -7.70
N ASN A 168 11.27 -10.71 -7.37
CA ASN A 168 10.73 -11.74 -8.24
C ASN A 168 9.20 -11.76 -8.10
N PRO A 169 8.43 -11.45 -9.15
CA PRO A 169 6.97 -11.40 -9.08
C PRO A 169 6.33 -12.73 -8.64
N PHE A 170 7.01 -13.84 -8.88
CA PHE A 170 6.54 -15.18 -8.51
C PHE A 170 6.71 -15.49 -7.02
N ASP A 171 7.50 -14.72 -6.26
CA ASP A 171 7.64 -14.89 -4.81
C ASP A 171 6.36 -14.50 -4.04
N THR A 172 5.37 -13.94 -4.73
CA THR A 172 4.07 -13.53 -4.18
C THR A 172 3.09 -14.69 -4.03
N VAL A 173 3.42 -15.87 -4.59
CA VAL A 173 2.59 -17.06 -4.58
C VAL A 173 3.34 -18.26 -3.99
N ASP A 174 2.60 -19.25 -3.50
CA ASP A 174 3.11 -20.51 -2.95
C ASP A 174 2.92 -21.70 -3.92
N PHE A 175 2.65 -21.40 -5.18
CA PHE A 175 2.52 -22.37 -6.27
C PHE A 175 3.45 -22.01 -7.44
N ALA A 176 3.72 -22.99 -8.30
CA ALA A 176 4.48 -22.79 -9.53
C ALA A 176 3.55 -22.87 -10.75
N ILE A 177 3.82 -22.06 -11.76
CA ILE A 177 3.15 -22.09 -13.05
C ILE A 177 4.18 -21.84 -14.16
N THR A 178 4.04 -22.53 -15.28
CA THR A 178 4.86 -22.32 -16.49
C THR A 178 3.97 -22.10 -17.70
N ALA A 179 4.45 -21.26 -18.62
CA ALA A 179 3.79 -20.92 -19.87
C ALA A 179 4.60 -21.36 -21.10
N GLU A 180 5.67 -22.14 -20.92
CA GLU A 180 6.66 -22.51 -21.95
C GLU A 180 6.09 -23.20 -23.21
N ALA A 181 4.88 -23.75 -23.13
CA ALA A 181 4.19 -24.41 -24.25
C ALA A 181 2.96 -23.63 -24.77
N THR A 182 2.88 -22.33 -24.46
CA THR A 182 1.73 -21.47 -24.79
C THR A 182 2.20 -20.12 -25.34
N ASP A 183 1.28 -19.36 -25.95
CA ASP A 183 1.55 -17.97 -26.33
C ASP A 183 1.45 -16.99 -25.13
N LEU A 184 1.29 -17.49 -23.89
CA LEU A 184 1.15 -16.65 -22.71
C LEU A 184 2.51 -16.21 -22.18
N VAL A 185 2.64 -14.92 -21.95
CA VAL A 185 3.78 -14.25 -21.34
C VAL A 185 3.33 -13.63 -20.03
N PHE A 186 4.17 -13.74 -18.99
CA PHE A 186 3.91 -13.08 -17.72
C PHE A 186 3.83 -11.57 -17.92
N ALA A 187 2.73 -10.97 -17.49
CA ALA A 187 2.49 -9.54 -17.67
C ALA A 187 2.70 -8.77 -16.36
N LYS A 188 2.06 -9.19 -15.27
CA LYS A 188 2.16 -8.55 -13.95
C LYS A 188 1.61 -9.46 -12.85
N ASN A 189 2.00 -9.25 -11.60
CA ASN A 189 1.30 -9.79 -10.45
C ASN A 189 0.42 -8.70 -9.79
N VAL A 190 -0.74 -9.08 -9.28
CA VAL A 190 -1.62 -8.21 -8.49
C VAL A 190 -1.99 -8.98 -7.22
N GLY A 191 -1.37 -8.60 -6.09
CA GLY A 191 -1.45 -9.40 -4.86
C GLY A 191 -0.91 -10.83 -5.10
N PRO A 192 -1.60 -11.88 -4.65
CA PRO A 192 -1.23 -13.29 -4.87
C PRO A 192 -1.76 -13.85 -6.21
N SER A 193 -2.02 -12.98 -7.19
CA SER A 193 -2.48 -13.38 -8.52
C SER A 193 -1.43 -13.06 -9.57
N LEU A 194 -1.19 -14.01 -10.47
CA LEU A 194 -0.31 -13.86 -11.61
C LEU A 194 -1.14 -13.65 -12.87
N LEU A 195 -0.87 -12.57 -13.61
CA LEU A 195 -1.56 -12.22 -14.85
C LEU A 195 -0.64 -12.51 -16.03
N PHE A 196 -1.19 -13.18 -17.03
CA PHE A 196 -0.51 -13.53 -18.27
C PHE A 196 -1.35 -13.08 -19.47
N ASN A 197 -0.70 -12.67 -20.54
CA ASN A 197 -1.32 -12.41 -21.84
C ASN A 197 -0.29 -12.60 -22.95
N ARG A 198 -0.66 -12.37 -24.21
CA ARG A 198 0.23 -12.62 -25.36
C ARG A 198 1.43 -11.68 -25.47
N GLU A 199 1.40 -10.54 -24.77
CA GLU A 199 2.36 -9.45 -24.94
C GLU A 199 3.21 -9.19 -23.69
N GLY A 200 2.84 -9.78 -22.54
CA GLY A 200 3.48 -9.50 -21.26
C GLY A 200 3.25 -8.06 -20.74
N ALA A 201 2.17 -7.39 -21.14
CA ALA A 201 1.94 -5.98 -20.83
C ALA A 201 0.55 -5.69 -20.26
N ILE A 202 0.46 -4.76 -19.30
CA ILE A 202 -0.81 -4.24 -18.76
C ILE A 202 -0.82 -2.70 -18.86
N PRO A 203 -1.82 -2.08 -19.52
CA PRO A 203 -2.92 -2.71 -20.25
C PRO A 203 -2.46 -3.44 -21.51
N SER A 204 -3.17 -4.49 -21.91
CA SER A 204 -2.90 -5.22 -23.16
C SER A 204 -3.38 -4.42 -24.38
N THR A 205 -2.60 -4.44 -25.46
CA THR A 205 -2.96 -3.88 -26.76
C THR A 205 -3.41 -4.93 -27.77
N ALA A 206 -3.23 -6.22 -27.44
CA ALA A 206 -3.68 -7.35 -28.25
C ALA A 206 -5.17 -7.22 -28.64
N PRO A 207 -5.54 -7.58 -29.88
CA PRO A 207 -6.93 -7.45 -30.36
C PRO A 207 -7.96 -8.20 -29.50
N ASP A 208 -7.58 -9.36 -28.94
CA ASP A 208 -8.46 -10.18 -28.10
C ASP A 208 -8.61 -9.64 -26.66
N LYS A 209 -7.67 -8.79 -26.21
CA LYS A 209 -7.56 -8.29 -24.83
C LYS A 209 -7.62 -9.40 -23.78
N ALA A 210 -7.24 -10.63 -24.16
CA ALA A 210 -7.34 -11.79 -23.31
C ALA A 210 -6.30 -11.72 -22.18
N ILE A 211 -6.74 -11.99 -20.96
CA ILE A 211 -5.87 -12.08 -19.79
C ILE A 211 -6.18 -13.40 -19.10
N PHE A 212 -5.15 -14.21 -18.92
CA PHE A 212 -5.20 -15.38 -18.05
C PHE A 212 -4.76 -14.98 -16.64
N ILE A 213 -5.56 -15.32 -15.64
CA ILE A 213 -5.30 -15.00 -14.24
C ILE A 213 -5.17 -16.30 -13.46
N ALA A 214 -4.03 -16.51 -12.80
CA ALA A 214 -3.80 -17.65 -11.92
C ALA A 214 -3.68 -17.17 -10.46
N SER A 215 -4.47 -17.78 -9.57
CA SER A 215 -4.43 -17.53 -8.13
C SER A 215 -4.81 -18.80 -7.36
N LYS A 216 -4.39 -18.88 -6.09
CA LYS A 216 -4.73 -19.99 -5.21
C LYS A 216 -6.20 -19.91 -4.77
N SER A 217 -6.89 -21.05 -4.79
CA SER A 217 -8.24 -21.16 -4.23
C SER A 217 -8.22 -21.01 -2.71
N PHE A 218 -9.18 -20.26 -2.17
CA PHE A 218 -9.37 -20.12 -0.72
C PHE A 218 -10.08 -21.32 -0.09
N SER A 219 -10.96 -21.96 -0.86
CA SER A 219 -11.67 -23.16 -0.43
C SER A 219 -10.93 -24.38 -0.93
N GLU A 220 -10.77 -25.35 -0.04
CA GLU A 220 -10.39 -26.71 -0.42
C GLU A 220 -11.61 -27.35 -1.10
N LEU A 221 -11.48 -27.62 -2.39
CA LEU A 221 -12.52 -28.21 -3.21
C LEU A 221 -11.98 -29.51 -3.78
N GLU A 222 -12.71 -30.60 -3.58
CA GLU A 222 -12.43 -31.84 -4.27
C GLU A 222 -12.89 -31.70 -5.73
N ILE A 223 -11.92 -31.57 -6.64
CA ILE A 223 -12.18 -31.45 -8.08
C ILE A 223 -11.89 -32.81 -8.72
N VAL A 224 -12.94 -33.62 -8.87
CA VAL A 224 -12.85 -34.96 -9.46
C VAL A 224 -12.58 -34.88 -10.97
N ASP A 225 -13.36 -34.06 -11.68
CA ASP A 225 -13.17 -33.80 -13.11
C ASP A 225 -12.64 -32.39 -13.34
N LYS A 226 -11.31 -32.28 -13.50
CA LYS A 226 -10.62 -31.00 -13.72
C LYS A 226 -11.03 -30.32 -15.02
N LYS A 227 -11.32 -31.10 -16.07
CA LYS A 227 -11.68 -30.55 -17.38
C LYS A 227 -13.07 -29.93 -17.31
N ALA A 228 -14.06 -30.69 -16.87
CA ALA A 228 -15.42 -30.19 -16.73
C ALA A 228 -15.48 -28.99 -15.77
N TYR A 229 -14.72 -29.04 -14.67
CA TYR A 229 -14.60 -27.93 -13.73
C TYR A 229 -14.05 -26.64 -14.37
N ALA A 230 -13.00 -26.75 -15.21
CA ALA A 230 -12.44 -25.62 -15.91
C ALA A 230 -13.39 -25.09 -17.01
N GLU A 231 -13.96 -25.96 -17.83
CA GLU A 231 -14.88 -25.60 -18.92
C GLU A 231 -16.13 -24.88 -18.39
N ASN A 232 -16.69 -25.32 -17.26
CA ASN A 232 -17.83 -24.66 -16.62
C ASN A 232 -17.54 -23.25 -16.09
N ARG A 233 -16.27 -22.82 -16.06
CA ARG A 233 -15.84 -21.49 -15.57
C ARG A 233 -15.33 -20.56 -16.65
N ILE A 234 -15.26 -21.04 -17.90
CA ILE A 234 -15.06 -20.18 -19.05
C ILE A 234 -16.40 -19.49 -19.31
N LYS A 235 -16.50 -18.20 -18.98
CA LYS A 235 -17.63 -17.34 -19.35
C LYS A 235 -17.29 -16.53 -20.58
#